data_AF-A0A1Y4NF79-F1
#
_entry.id   AF-A0A1Y4NF79-F1
#
_cell.length_a   1.000
_cell.length_b   1.000
_cell.length_c   1.000
_cell.angle_alpha   90.00
_cell.angle_beta   90.00
_cell.angle_gamma   90.00
#
_symmetry.space_group_name_H-M   'P 1'
#
loop_
_entity.id
_entity.type
_entity.pdbx_description
1 polymer ?
#
loop_
_entity_poly.entity_id
_entity_poly.type
_entity_poly.pdbx_seq_one_letter_code
_entity_poly.pdbx_strand_id
1 'polypeptide(L)'
;MRRLTFKSYLMSQCRVFSDKDSTSLYTFSKLSADNARLKDALSLYLALYTPEKLENRLKSKFDYLNRSCEKLVGINEENIDVFLQDKNKSEFRTIYDNFLYAQNYQEKENNIKTLMYNKILYLKEEKHITNYCIYKKLNLNPGNTNTFLKNGDVRKVSLDTVRKILAFVNEY
;
A
#
# COMPACT_ATOMS: atom_id res chain seq x y z
N MET A 1 2.04 12.48 -7.47
CA MET A 1 1.53 11.10 -7.53
C MET A 1 0.02 11.14 -7.33
N ARG A 2 -0.76 10.44 -8.15
CA ARG A 2 -2.22 10.34 -7.94
C ARG A 2 -2.48 9.48 -6.70
N ARG A 3 -3.33 9.94 -5.78
CA ARG A 3 -3.68 9.18 -4.56
C ARG A 3 -4.31 7.84 -4.96
N LEU A 4 -3.83 6.75 -4.35
CA LEU A 4 -4.40 5.41 -4.54
C LEU A 4 -5.85 5.39 -4.07
N THR A 5 -6.79 4.98 -4.93
CA THR A 5 -8.21 4.83 -4.58
C THR A 5 -8.51 3.37 -4.23
N PHE A 6 -9.54 3.13 -3.42
CA PHE A 6 -9.86 1.76 -3.02
C PHE A 6 -10.30 0.91 -4.22
N LYS A 7 -11.07 1.49 -5.14
CA LYS A 7 -11.42 0.87 -6.43
C LYS A 7 -10.20 0.40 -7.23
N SER A 8 -9.19 1.27 -7.42
CA SER A 8 -8.01 0.90 -8.21
C SER A 8 -7.13 -0.11 -7.47
N TYR A 9 -7.07 -0.02 -6.14
CA TYR A 9 -6.40 -1.00 -5.29
C TYR A 9 -7.02 -2.39 -5.42
N LEU A 10 -8.34 -2.52 -5.25
CA LEU A 10 -9.03 -3.82 -5.36
C LEU A 10 -8.87 -4.45 -6.74
N MET A 11 -8.96 -3.65 -7.82
CA MET A 11 -8.72 -4.14 -9.17
C MET A 11 -7.29 -4.64 -9.36
N SER A 12 -6.30 -3.93 -8.79
CA SER A 12 -4.90 -4.38 -8.77
C SER A 12 -4.74 -5.70 -8.02
N GLN A 13 -5.37 -5.84 -6.85
CA GLN A 13 -5.37 -7.10 -6.09
C GLN A 13 -6.00 -8.25 -6.87
N CYS A 14 -7.11 -8.01 -7.60
CA CYS A 14 -7.73 -9.03 -8.43
C CYS A 14 -6.78 -9.51 -9.55
N ARG A 15 -6.02 -8.60 -10.17
CA ARG A 15 -5.00 -8.97 -11.17
C ARG A 15 -3.88 -9.81 -10.56
N VAL A 16 -3.35 -9.37 -9.41
CA VAL A 16 -2.27 -10.07 -8.70
C VAL A 16 -2.71 -11.47 -8.28
N PHE A 17 -3.87 -11.61 -7.64
CA PHE A 17 -4.31 -12.93 -7.15
C PHE A 17 -4.81 -13.87 -8.26
N SER A 18 -5.16 -13.35 -9.42
CA SER A 18 -5.56 -14.19 -10.56
C SER A 18 -4.41 -14.59 -11.46
N ASP A 19 -3.22 -13.99 -11.29
CA ASP A 19 -2.10 -14.07 -12.24
C ASP A 19 -2.55 -13.75 -13.69
N LYS A 20 -3.52 -12.84 -13.84
CA LYS A 20 -4.02 -12.38 -15.13
C LYS A 20 -3.91 -10.87 -15.22
N ASP A 21 -3.27 -10.40 -16.28
CA ASP A 21 -3.36 -8.99 -16.68
C ASP A 21 -4.70 -8.72 -17.39
N SER A 22 -5.77 -8.66 -16.61
CA SER A 22 -7.13 -8.46 -17.08
C SER A 22 -7.91 -7.48 -16.20
N THR A 23 -9.10 -7.08 -16.64
CA THR A 23 -10.11 -6.40 -15.82
C THR A 23 -11.46 -7.12 -15.88
N SER A 24 -11.48 -8.31 -16.48
CA SER A 24 -12.70 -9.07 -16.68
C SER A 24 -13.19 -9.64 -15.36
N LEU A 25 -14.24 -9.03 -14.81
CA LEU A 25 -14.91 -9.51 -13.60
C LEU A 25 -15.41 -10.95 -13.76
N TYR A 26 -15.83 -11.34 -14.97
CA TYR A 26 -16.20 -12.72 -15.27
C TYR A 26 -15.01 -13.69 -15.15
N THR A 27 -13.85 -13.31 -15.68
CA THR A 27 -12.62 -14.12 -15.59
C THR A 27 -12.18 -14.26 -14.14
N PHE A 28 -12.17 -13.16 -13.39
CA PHE A 28 -11.88 -13.18 -11.95
C PHE A 28 -12.90 -14.01 -11.17
N SER A 29 -14.18 -13.92 -11.52
CA SER A 29 -15.23 -14.73 -10.89
C SER A 29 -14.95 -16.21 -11.10
N LYS A 30 -14.61 -16.65 -12.32
CA LYS A 30 -14.26 -18.06 -12.58
C LYS A 30 -13.03 -18.52 -11.79
N LEU A 31 -12.00 -17.69 -11.70
CA LEU A 31 -10.75 -18.03 -11.02
C LEU A 31 -10.84 -17.97 -9.49
N SER A 32 -11.82 -17.23 -8.94
CA SER A 32 -11.96 -17.08 -7.49
C SER A 32 -12.58 -18.28 -6.79
N ALA A 33 -13.06 -19.28 -7.53
CA ALA A 33 -13.56 -20.54 -6.98
C ALA A 33 -12.53 -21.20 -6.06
N ASP A 34 -11.27 -21.24 -6.50
CA ASP A 34 -10.17 -21.93 -5.82
C ASP A 34 -9.18 -20.96 -5.13
N ASN A 35 -9.47 -19.65 -5.15
CA ASN A 35 -8.60 -18.63 -4.58
C ASN A 35 -9.38 -17.69 -3.66
N ALA A 36 -9.28 -17.95 -2.35
CA ALA A 36 -9.94 -17.16 -1.32
C ALA A 36 -9.57 -15.66 -1.38
N ARG A 37 -8.29 -15.33 -1.57
CA ARG A 37 -7.85 -13.92 -1.63
C ARG A 37 -8.44 -13.19 -2.83
N LEU A 38 -8.50 -13.85 -3.98
CA LEU A 38 -9.15 -13.31 -5.18
C LEU A 38 -10.65 -13.14 -4.95
N LYS A 39 -11.31 -14.13 -4.34
CA LYS A 39 -12.74 -14.08 -4.01
C LYS A 39 -13.06 -12.90 -3.11
N ASP A 40 -12.31 -12.72 -2.03
CA ASP A 40 -12.59 -11.69 -1.04
C ASP A 40 -12.39 -10.28 -1.62
N ALA A 41 -11.30 -10.09 -2.38
CA ALA A 41 -11.03 -8.82 -3.10
C ALA A 41 -12.09 -8.54 -4.18
N LEU A 42 -12.49 -9.57 -4.93
CA LEU A 42 -13.53 -9.45 -5.95
C LEU A 42 -14.89 -9.15 -5.33
N SER A 43 -15.27 -9.79 -4.22
CA SER A 43 -16.54 -9.54 -3.52
C SER A 43 -16.67 -8.10 -3.08
N LEU A 44 -15.61 -7.50 -2.51
CA LEU A 44 -15.58 -6.07 -2.18
C LEU A 44 -15.73 -5.20 -3.43
N TYR A 45 -15.03 -5.54 -4.51
CA TYR A 45 -15.13 -4.78 -5.76
C TYR A 45 -16.54 -4.83 -6.35
N LEU A 46 -17.18 -6.00 -6.29
CA LEU A 46 -18.54 -6.20 -6.76
C LEU A 46 -19.53 -5.38 -5.95
N ALA A 47 -19.48 -5.49 -4.62
CA ALA A 47 -20.43 -4.81 -3.73
C ALA A 47 -20.33 -3.26 -3.80
N LEU A 48 -19.13 -2.72 -4.01
CA LEU A 48 -18.91 -1.26 -3.96
C LEU A 48 -18.93 -0.57 -5.33
N TYR A 49 -18.48 -1.27 -6.38
CA TYR A 49 -18.08 -0.61 -7.62
C TYR A 49 -18.68 -1.21 -8.89
N THR A 50 -19.54 -2.22 -8.75
CA THR A 50 -20.15 -2.90 -9.89
C THR A 50 -21.63 -2.56 -9.98
N PRO A 51 -22.16 -2.22 -11.18
CA PRO A 51 -23.59 -2.00 -11.33
C PRO A 51 -24.40 -3.23 -10.94
N GLU A 52 -25.51 -3.01 -10.22
CA GLU A 52 -26.36 -4.06 -9.65
C GLU A 52 -26.73 -5.15 -10.68
N LYS A 53 -27.07 -4.77 -11.92
CA LYS A 53 -27.39 -5.72 -13.00
C LYS A 53 -26.24 -6.69 -13.29
N LEU A 54 -25.00 -6.21 -13.31
CA LEU A 54 -23.83 -7.05 -13.56
C LEU A 54 -23.46 -7.86 -12.32
N GLU A 55 -23.55 -7.26 -11.13
CA GLU A 55 -23.35 -7.94 -9.86
C GLU A 55 -24.29 -9.14 -9.72
N ASN A 56 -25.59 -8.93 -9.91
CA ASN A 56 -26.62 -9.97 -9.81
C ASN A 56 -26.40 -11.09 -10.84
N ARG A 57 -25.97 -10.75 -12.06
CA ARG A 57 -25.63 -11.76 -13.09
C ARG A 57 -24.43 -12.62 -12.70
N LEU A 58 -23.43 -12.05 -12.04
CA LEU A 58 -22.26 -12.81 -11.59
C LEU A 58 -22.61 -13.65 -10.37
N LYS A 59 -23.35 -13.10 -9.41
CA LYS A 59 -23.82 -13.81 -8.21
C LYS A 59 -24.71 -15.00 -8.56
N SER A 60 -25.64 -14.85 -9.50
CA SER A 60 -26.51 -15.95 -9.94
C SER A 60 -25.77 -17.06 -10.69
N LYS A 61 -24.58 -16.78 -11.23
CA LYS A 61 -23.76 -17.75 -11.95
C LYS A 61 -22.73 -18.44 -11.05
N PHE A 62 -22.31 -17.79 -9.97
CA PHE A 62 -21.23 -18.26 -9.10
C PHE A 62 -21.69 -18.22 -7.63
N ASP A 63 -22.32 -19.31 -7.16
CA ASP A 63 -22.93 -19.38 -5.83
C ASP A 63 -21.96 -19.06 -4.68
N TYR A 64 -20.70 -19.49 -4.77
CA TYR A 64 -19.67 -19.20 -3.76
C TYR A 64 -19.37 -17.70 -3.66
N LEU A 65 -19.47 -16.99 -4.77
CA LEU A 65 -19.29 -15.55 -4.84
C LEU A 65 -20.52 -14.85 -4.29
N ASN A 66 -21.72 -15.36 -4.56
CA ASN A 66 -22.95 -14.85 -3.97
C ASN A 66 -22.91 -14.87 -2.43
N ARG A 67 -22.58 -16.03 -1.84
CA ARG A 67 -22.45 -16.17 -0.37
C ARG A 67 -21.44 -15.18 0.23
N SER A 68 -20.38 -14.89 -0.51
CA SER A 68 -19.36 -13.92 -0.10
C SER A 68 -19.88 -12.48 -0.16
N CYS A 69 -20.60 -12.12 -1.22
CA CYS A 69 -21.22 -10.80 -1.39
C CYS A 69 -22.42 -10.56 -0.44
N GLU A 70 -23.14 -11.60 -0.01
CA GLU A 70 -24.22 -11.50 0.97
C GLU A 70 -23.74 -10.91 2.30
N LYS A 71 -22.49 -11.22 2.71
CA LYS A 71 -21.86 -10.61 3.89
C LYS A 71 -21.64 -9.10 3.76
N LEU A 72 -21.70 -8.56 2.54
CA LEU A 72 -21.39 -7.17 2.20
C LEU A 72 -22.63 -6.35 1.85
N VAL A 73 -23.84 -6.89 2.02
CA VAL A 73 -25.07 -6.15 1.74
C VAL A 73 -25.15 -4.89 2.61
N GLY A 74 -25.34 -3.73 1.97
CA GLY A 74 -25.41 -2.44 2.65
C GLY A 74 -24.07 -1.72 2.84
N ILE A 75 -22.96 -2.32 2.39
CA ILE A 75 -21.67 -1.62 2.37
C ILE A 75 -21.68 -0.48 1.35
N ASN A 76 -21.03 0.64 1.67
CA ASN A 76 -20.76 1.74 0.77
C ASN A 76 -19.46 2.46 1.18
N GLU A 77 -19.00 3.43 0.39
CA GLU A 77 -17.75 4.14 0.68
C GLU A 77 -17.79 4.98 1.97
N GLU A 78 -18.98 5.38 2.42
CA GLU A 78 -19.16 6.22 3.61
C GLU A 78 -19.12 5.39 4.90
N ASN A 79 -19.60 4.14 4.85
CA ASN A 79 -19.72 3.28 6.02
C ASN A 79 -18.66 2.17 6.10
N ILE A 80 -17.83 2.00 5.07
CA ILE A 80 -16.90 0.86 4.94
C ILE A 80 -16.04 0.63 6.19
N ASP A 81 -15.52 1.69 6.81
CA ASP A 81 -14.64 1.55 7.97
C ASP A 81 -15.36 0.89 9.15
N VAL A 82 -16.56 1.37 9.48
CA VAL A 82 -17.40 0.82 10.56
C VAL A 82 -18.00 -0.53 10.16
N PHE A 83 -18.47 -0.65 8.91
CA PHE A 83 -19.12 -1.87 8.38
C PHE A 83 -18.21 -3.09 8.49
N LEU A 84 -16.90 -2.92 8.26
CA LEU A 84 -15.91 -3.99 8.29
C LEU A 84 -15.34 -4.27 9.70
N GLN A 85 -15.76 -3.58 10.76
CA GLN A 85 -15.32 -3.89 12.13
C GLN A 85 -15.93 -5.17 12.72
N ASP A 86 -17.00 -5.68 12.10
CA ASP A 86 -17.61 -6.96 12.47
C ASP A 86 -16.60 -8.12 12.31
N LYS A 87 -16.41 -8.90 13.38
CA LYS A 87 -15.51 -10.07 13.40
C LYS A 87 -15.81 -11.08 12.31
N ASN A 88 -17.07 -11.20 11.87
CA ASN A 88 -17.48 -12.10 10.79
C ASN A 88 -17.07 -11.62 9.38
N LYS A 89 -16.40 -10.46 9.28
CA LYS A 89 -15.94 -9.81 8.05
C LYS A 89 -14.43 -9.55 8.05
N SER A 90 -13.69 -10.25 8.90
CA SER A 90 -12.24 -10.08 9.10
C SER A 90 -11.41 -10.17 7.81
N GLU A 91 -11.83 -11.02 6.87
CA GLU A 91 -11.20 -11.19 5.56
C GLU A 91 -11.24 -9.88 4.74
N PHE A 92 -12.38 -9.20 4.75
CA PHE A 92 -12.59 -7.94 4.05
C PHE A 92 -11.91 -6.79 4.79
N ARG A 93 -11.95 -6.80 6.13
CA ARG A 93 -11.26 -5.81 6.97
C ARG A 93 -9.76 -5.81 6.69
N THR A 94 -9.16 -7.00 6.58
CA THR A 94 -7.73 -7.15 6.27
C THR A 94 -7.37 -6.50 4.92
N ILE A 95 -8.21 -6.67 3.89
CA ILE A 95 -8.01 -6.04 2.59
C ILE A 95 -8.10 -4.51 2.69
N TYR A 96 -9.07 -4.01 3.43
CA TYR A 96 -9.26 -2.57 3.63
C TYR A 96 -8.13 -1.94 4.45
N ASP A 97 -7.66 -2.60 5.51
CA ASP A 97 -6.51 -2.15 6.30
C ASP A 97 -5.22 -2.12 5.46
N ASN A 98 -5.02 -3.12 4.60
CA ASN A 98 -3.89 -3.13 3.65
C ASN A 98 -3.99 -1.99 2.63
N PHE A 99 -5.20 -1.64 2.19
CA PHE A 99 -5.42 -0.46 1.35
C PHE A 99 -5.05 0.83 2.09
N LEU A 100 -5.53 1.01 3.32
CA LEU A 100 -5.20 2.20 4.14
C LEU A 100 -3.69 2.28 4.39
N TYR A 101 -3.03 1.14 4.60
CA TYR A 101 -1.58 1.07 4.71
C TYR A 101 -0.90 1.50 3.41
N ALA A 102 -1.30 0.95 2.26
CA ALA A 102 -0.73 1.25 0.95
C ALA A 102 -0.95 2.71 0.54
N GLN A 103 -2.13 3.27 0.83
CA GLN A 103 -2.47 4.65 0.51
C GLN A 103 -1.56 5.64 1.26
N ASN A 104 -1.19 5.31 2.50
CA ASN A 104 -0.38 6.15 3.37
C ASN A 104 1.10 5.73 3.41
N TYR A 105 1.51 4.78 2.55
CA TYR A 105 2.87 4.22 2.59
C TYR A 105 3.95 5.28 2.41
N GLN A 106 3.77 6.18 1.43
CA GLN A 106 4.74 7.23 1.15
C GLN A 106 4.91 8.20 2.33
N GLU A 107 3.81 8.54 3.01
CA GLU A 107 3.86 9.41 4.19
C GLU A 107 4.53 8.71 5.37
N LYS A 108 4.18 7.44 5.63
CA LYS A 108 4.84 6.62 6.66
C LYS A 108 6.33 6.47 6.40
N GLU A 109 6.71 6.19 5.15
CA GLU A 109 8.12 6.11 4.74
C GLU A 109 8.84 7.45 4.98
N ASN A 110 8.22 8.57 4.59
CA ASN A 110 8.78 9.90 4.82
C ASN A 110 8.93 10.19 6.32
N ASN A 111 7.96 9.83 7.16
CA ASN A 111 8.05 9.99 8.61
C ASN A 111 9.23 9.20 9.20
N ILE A 112 9.43 7.96 8.76
CA ILE A 112 10.59 7.14 9.17
C ILE A 112 11.90 7.81 8.72
N LYS A 113 11.96 8.29 7.48
CA LYS A 113 13.14 9.02 6.97
C LYS A 113 13.42 10.29 7.77
N THR A 114 12.40 11.03 8.20
CA THR A 114 12.54 12.23 9.03
C THR A 114 13.12 11.90 10.40
N LEU A 115 12.65 10.84 11.05
CA LEU A 115 13.23 10.38 12.32
C LEU A 115 14.71 9.99 12.16
N MET A 116 15.03 9.26 11.09
CA MET A 116 16.43 8.91 10.78
C MET A 116 17.27 10.15 10.45
N TYR A 117 16.72 11.11 9.70
CA TYR A 117 17.38 12.38 9.38
C TYR A 117 17.78 13.14 10.64
N ASN A 118 16.88 13.29 11.61
CA ASN A 118 17.17 13.97 12.87
C ASN A 118 18.32 13.28 13.62
N LYS A 119 18.30 11.93 13.68
CA LYS A 119 19.40 11.16 14.28
C LYS A 119 20.72 11.31 13.51
N ILE A 120 20.67 11.33 12.18
CA ILE A 120 21.83 11.54 11.31
C ILE A 120 22.45 12.92 11.57
N LEU A 121 21.64 13.97 11.67
CA LEU A 121 22.16 15.32 11.94
C LEU A 121 22.86 15.38 13.30
N TYR A 122 22.23 14.85 14.34
CA TYR A 122 22.83 14.79 15.67
C TYR A 122 24.20 14.09 15.66
N LEU A 123 24.29 12.88 15.11
CA LEU A 123 25.54 12.12 15.05
C LEU A 123 26.60 12.79 14.17
N LYS A 124 26.19 13.45 13.08
CA LYS A 124 27.11 14.20 12.21
C LYS A 124 27.73 15.39 12.94
N GLU A 125 26.95 16.12 13.72
CA GLU A 125 27.43 17.25 14.50
C GLU A 125 28.36 16.78 15.61
N GLU A 126 27.95 15.76 16.37
CA GLU A 126 28.73 15.16 17.46
C GLU A 126 30.10 14.65 16.98
N LYS A 127 30.15 14.00 15.82
CA LYS A 127 31.36 13.37 15.27
C LYS A 127 32.06 14.21 14.19
N HIS A 128 31.62 15.45 13.98
CA HIS A 128 32.16 16.38 12.96
C HIS A 128 32.23 15.79 11.53
N ILE A 129 31.23 14.99 11.14
CA ILE A 129 31.19 14.33 9.84
C ILE A 129 30.63 15.28 8.77
N THR A 130 31.45 15.59 7.77
CA THR A 130 31.03 16.44 6.66
C THR A 130 30.11 15.71 5.68
N ASN A 131 29.21 16.44 5.01
CA ASN A 131 28.38 15.87 3.95
C ASN A 131 29.24 15.22 2.84
N TYR A 132 30.37 15.86 2.50
CA TYR A 132 31.33 15.35 1.53
C TYR A 132 31.84 13.95 1.89
N CYS A 133 32.20 13.74 3.16
CA CYS A 133 32.62 12.44 3.66
C CYS A 133 31.56 11.38 3.38
N ILE A 134 30.29 11.66 3.74
CA ILE A 134 29.17 10.73 3.58
C ILE A 134 28.97 10.32 2.13
N TYR A 135 28.69 11.27 1.23
CA TYR A 135 28.35 10.90 -0.15
C TYR A 135 29.54 10.34 -0.92
N LYS A 136 30.78 10.72 -0.57
CA LYS A 136 31.98 10.15 -1.18
C LYS A 136 32.24 8.71 -0.70
N LYS A 137 32.18 8.47 0.61
CA LYS A 137 32.45 7.13 1.19
C LYS A 137 31.36 6.13 0.86
N LEU A 138 30.11 6.56 0.78
CA LEU A 138 28.97 5.71 0.42
C LEU A 138 28.66 5.66 -1.08
N ASN A 139 29.47 6.34 -1.92
CA ASN A 139 29.26 6.43 -3.37
C ASN A 139 27.82 6.86 -3.73
N LEU A 140 27.30 7.89 -3.06
CA LEU A 140 25.94 8.40 -3.25
C LEU A 140 25.92 9.60 -4.19
N ASN A 141 24.77 9.86 -4.83
CA ASN A 141 24.57 11.06 -5.64
C ASN A 141 24.75 12.33 -4.79
N PRO A 142 25.74 13.20 -5.06
CA PRO A 142 26.03 14.36 -4.21
C PRO A 142 24.90 15.38 -4.16
N GLY A 143 24.16 15.56 -5.26
CA GLY A 143 23.04 16.51 -5.34
C GLY A 143 21.90 16.09 -4.43
N ASN A 144 21.35 14.89 -4.66
CA ASN A 144 20.25 14.33 -3.85
C ASN A 144 20.63 14.21 -2.37
N THR A 145 21.85 13.73 -2.10
CA THR A 145 22.33 13.54 -0.72
C THR A 145 22.51 14.88 -0.01
N ASN A 146 23.02 15.92 -0.67
CA ASN A 146 23.10 17.26 -0.07
C ASN A 146 21.73 17.88 0.14
N THR A 147 20.78 17.73 -0.79
CA THR A 147 19.41 18.24 -0.58
C THR A 147 18.77 17.57 0.64
N PHE A 148 18.98 16.26 0.80
CA PHE A 148 18.54 15.55 2.01
C PHE A 148 19.26 16.05 3.28
N LEU A 149 20.59 16.06 3.31
CA LEU A 149 21.39 16.37 4.50
C LEU A 149 21.37 17.85 4.92
N LYS A 150 21.11 18.78 4.00
CA LYS A 150 21.06 20.23 4.29
C LYS A 150 19.63 20.73 4.50
N ASN A 151 18.68 20.24 3.70
CA ASN A 151 17.33 20.82 3.64
C ASN A 151 16.28 19.89 4.24
N GLY A 152 16.65 18.68 4.67
CA GLY A 152 15.71 17.68 5.19
C GLY A 152 14.73 17.12 4.15
N ASP A 153 15.00 17.27 2.84
CA ASP A 153 14.09 16.76 1.79
C ASP A 153 14.19 15.23 1.67
N VAL A 154 13.42 14.53 2.51
CA VAL A 154 13.33 13.06 2.55
C VAL A 154 12.85 12.42 1.24
N ARG A 155 12.29 13.22 0.31
CA ARG A 155 11.81 12.71 -0.99
C ARG A 155 12.94 12.54 -2.00
N LYS A 156 14.11 13.14 -1.77
CA LYS A 156 15.27 13.09 -2.68
C LYS A 156 16.09 11.81 -2.56
N VAL A 157 15.88 11.04 -1.50
CA VAL A 157 16.63 9.81 -1.20
C VAL A 157 15.66 8.66 -0.88
N SER A 158 16.06 7.43 -1.20
CA SER A 158 15.29 6.23 -0.83
C SER A 158 15.47 5.91 0.66
N LEU A 159 14.57 5.11 1.23
CA LEU A 159 14.71 4.67 2.63
C LEU A 159 16.01 3.86 2.84
N ASP A 160 16.41 3.06 1.84
CA ASP A 160 17.67 2.32 1.85
C ASP A 160 18.89 3.25 1.92
N THR A 161 18.90 4.32 1.11
CA THR A 161 19.95 5.34 1.18
C THR A 161 20.02 5.98 2.57
N VAL A 162 18.88 6.33 3.16
CA VAL A 162 18.85 6.93 4.51
C VAL A 162 19.38 5.94 5.56
N ARG A 163 19.03 4.65 5.49
CA ARG A 163 19.58 3.60 6.36
C ARG A 163 21.09 3.46 6.23
N LYS A 164 21.61 3.45 5.00
CA LYS A 164 23.06 3.40 4.73
C LYS A 164 23.80 4.59 5.35
N ILE A 165 23.25 5.80 5.20
CA ILE A 165 23.81 7.00 5.82
C ILE A 165 23.79 6.88 7.34
N LEU A 166 22.66 6.45 7.92
CA LEU A 166 22.52 6.29 9.37
C LEU A 166 23.53 5.27 9.93
N ALA A 167 23.68 4.11 9.28
CA ALA A 167 24.66 3.09 9.67
C ALA A 167 26.08 3.66 9.64
N PHE A 168 26.44 4.34 8.55
CA PHE A 168 27.74 4.99 8.39
C PHE A 168 28.05 6.00 9.50
N VAL A 169 27.16 6.95 9.77
CA VAL A 169 27.43 7.97 10.81
C VAL A 169 27.40 7.38 12.22
N ASN A 170 26.70 6.27 12.44
CA ASN A 170 26.67 5.58 13.72
C ASN A 170 27.98 4.83 14.00
N GLU A 171 28.62 4.28 12.97
CA GLU A 171 29.88 3.52 13.08
C GLU A 171 31.15 4.36 12.91
N TYR A 172 31.06 5.55 12.31
CA TYR A 172 32.18 6.48 12.10
C TYR A 172 32.82 6.93 13.41
#